data_AF-A0A0J6VD70-F1
#
_entry.id   AF-A0A0J6VD70-F1
#
_cell.length_a   1.000
_cell.length_b   1.000
_cell.length_c   1.000
_cell.angle_alpha   90.00
_cell.angle_beta   90.00
_cell.angle_gamma   90.00
#
_symmetry.space_group_name_H-M   'P 1'
#
loop_
_entity.id
_entity.type
_entity.pdbx_description
1 polymer ?
#
loop_
_entity_poly.entity_id
_entity_poly.type
_entity_poly.pdbx_seq_one_letter_code
_entity_poly.pdbx_strand_id
1 'polypeptide(L)' 'MTEPTRPTRDVVNKIFGNPLPETPIEERDPQSPDDDSERDRWLRDNVPPHHG' A
#
# COMPACT_ATOMS: atom_id res chain seq x y z
N MET A 1 -7.52 -15.05 -3.85
CA MET A 1 -8.17 -13.76 -3.53
C MET A 1 -7.86 -12.84 -4.69
N THR A 2 -8.87 -12.21 -5.29
CA THR A 2 -8.64 -11.24 -6.37
C THR A 2 -8.15 -9.94 -5.75
N GLU A 3 -6.93 -9.54 -6.07
CA GLU A 3 -6.40 -8.23 -5.67
C GLU A 3 -7.34 -7.13 -6.17
N PRO A 4 -7.88 -6.26 -5.30
CA PRO A 4 -8.69 -5.15 -5.75
C PRO A 4 -7.83 -4.22 -6.61
N THR A 5 -8.34 -3.87 -7.79
CA THR A 5 -7.70 -2.86 -8.64
C THR A 5 -7.62 -1.54 -7.88
N ARG A 6 -6.40 -1.02 -7.69
CA ARG A 6 -6.19 0.27 -7.05
C ARG A 6 -6.80 1.38 -7.92
N PRO A 7 -7.54 2.33 -7.34
CA PRO A 7 -8.10 3.45 -8.09
C PRO A 7 -6.99 4.35 -8.65
N THR A 8 -7.26 5.00 -9.78
CA THR A 8 -6.33 5.95 -10.39
C THR A 8 -6.24 7.23 -9.56
N ARG A 9 -5.13 7.96 -9.71
CA ARG A 9 -4.88 9.20 -8.96
C ARG A 9 -5.92 10.29 -9.26
N ASP A 10 -6.42 10.37 -10.49
CA ASP A 10 -7.53 11.27 -10.87
C ASP A 10 -8.81 11.01 -10.07
N VAL A 11 -9.16 9.73 -9.89
CA VAL A 11 -10.35 9.35 -9.10
C VAL A 11 -10.18 9.78 -7.65
N VAL A 12 -8.99 9.57 -7.09
CA VAL A 12 -8.65 9.96 -5.71
C VAL A 12 -8.73 11.49 -5.56
N ASN A 13 -8.09 12.24 -6.46
CA ASN A 13 -8.11 13.71 -6.43
C ASN A 13 -9.52 14.27 -6.55
N LYS A 14 -10.38 13.65 -7.37
CA LYS A 14 -11.79 14.04 -7.52
C LYS A 14 -12.60 13.85 -6.22
N ILE A 15 -12.30 12.80 -5.44
CA ILE A 15 -12.99 12.52 -4.18
C ILE A 15 -12.56 13.49 -3.08
N PHE A 16 -11.26 13.76 -2.97
CA PHE A 16 -10.70 14.58 -1.89
C PHE A 16 -10.62 16.08 -2.23
N GLY A 17 -10.92 16.47 -3.47
CA GLY A 17 -11.06 17.86 -3.92
C GLY A 17 -9.74 18.59 -4.18
N ASN A 18 -8.67 18.23 -3.45
CA ASN A 18 -7.32 18.75 -3.67
C ASN A 18 -6.41 17.65 -4.23
N PRO A 19 -5.52 17.95 -5.20
CA PRO A 19 -4.56 16.98 -5.69
C PRO A 19 -3.63 16.55 -4.55
N LEU A 20 -3.44 15.23 -4.42
CA LEU A 20 -2.43 14.71 -3.51
C LEU A 20 -1.04 15.24 -3.91
N PRO A 21 -0.17 15.58 -2.95
CA PRO A 21 1.18 16.04 -3.26
C PRO A 21 1.89 15.05 -4.18
N GLU A 22 2.69 15.58 -5.10
CA GLU A 22 3.63 14.77 -5.87
C GLU A 22 4.78 14.40 -4.94
N THR A 23 4.83 13.13 -4.54
CA THR A 23 6.03 12.57 -3.92
C THR A 23 7.00 12.21 -5.04
N PRO A 24 8.20 12.80 -5.07
CA PRO A 24 9.20 12.46 -6.08
C PRO A 24 9.55 10.97 -5.98
N ILE A 25 9.88 10.35 -7.12
CA ILE A 25 10.12 8.91 -7.22
C ILE A 25 11.32 8.50 -6.38
N GLU A 26 12.27 9.41 -6.18
CA GLU A 26 13.48 9.22 -5.38
C GLU A 26 13.19 9.09 -3.87
N GLU A 27 12.09 9.66 -3.38
CA GLU A 27 11.61 9.49 -2.00
C GLU A 27 10.79 8.20 -1.83
N ARG A 28 10.37 7.58 -2.94
CA ARG A 28 9.61 6.34 -2.91
C ARG A 28 10.58 5.16 -2.91
N ASP A 29 10.56 4.40 -1.82
CA ASP A 29 11.34 3.17 -1.72
C ASP A 29 10.98 2.22 -2.88
N PRO A 30 11.94 1.78 -3.71
CA PRO A 30 11.67 0.84 -4.77
C PRO A 30 11.16 -0.46 -4.17
N GLN A 31 9.93 -0.85 -4.52
CA GLN A 31 9.36 -2.11 -4.07
C GLN A 31 10.22 -3.27 -4.61
N SER A 32 10.95 -3.93 -3.72
CA SER A 32 11.71 -5.13 -4.04
C SER A 32 10.77 -6.35 -3.99
N PRO A 33 11.02 -7.41 -4.78
CA PRO A 33 10.30 -8.69 -4.64
C PRO A 33 10.38 -9.27 -3.21
N ASP A 34 11.45 -8.96 -2.47
CA ASP A 34 11.62 -9.36 -1.08
C ASP A 34 10.68 -8.62 -0.12
N ASP A 35 10.24 -7.38 -0.44
CA ASP A 35 9.35 -6.57 0.41
C ASP A 35 8.01 -7.28 0.68
N ASP A 36 7.47 -7.97 -0.32
CA ASP A 36 6.20 -8.70 -0.17
C ASP A 36 6.36 -9.86 0.81
N SER A 37 7.48 -10.58 0.74
CA SER A 37 7.78 -11.70 1.64
C SER A 37 8.06 -11.22 3.07
N GLU A 38 8.79 -10.11 3.22
CA GLU A 38 9.07 -9.48 4.52
C GLU A 38 7.79 -8.92 5.16
N ARG A 39 6.94 -8.25 4.37
CA ARG A 39 5.63 -7.75 4.83
C ARG A 39 4.74 -8.88 5.31
N ASP A 40 4.64 -9.96 4.55
CA ASP A 40 3.81 -11.11 4.90
C ASP A 40 4.31 -11.79 6.18
N ARG A 41 5.64 -11.89 6.35
CA ARG A 41 6.26 -12.37 7.59
C ARG A 41 5.91 -11.47 8.78
N TRP A 42 6.11 -10.16 8.64
CA TRP A 42 5.78 -9.20 9.70
C TRP A 42 4.31 -9.30 10.11
N LEU A 43 3.41 -9.40 9.14
CA LEU A 43 1.98 -9.51 9.39
C LEU A 43 1.67 -10.76 10.22
N ARG A 44 2.27 -11.92 9.89
CA ARG A 44 2.08 -13.16 10.66
C ARG A 44 2.60 -13.07 12.08
N ASP A 45 3.76 -12.45 12.27
CA ASP A 45 4.39 -12.30 13.59
C ASP A 45 3.61 -11.33 14.50
N ASN A 46 2.76 -10.47 13.92
CA ASN A 46 2.02 -9.42 14.64
C ASN A 46 0.49 -9.63 14.63
N VAL A 47 -0.02 -10.80 14.24
CA VAL A 47 -1.45 -11.08 14.31
C VAL A 47 -1.90 -11.09 15.79
N PRO A 48 -2.89 -10.27 16.18
CA PRO A 48 -3.41 -10.28 17.54
C PRO A 48 -4.06 -11.63 17.89
N PRO A 49 -3.95 -12.10 19.15
CA PRO A 49 -4.37 -13.45 19.57
C PRO A 49 -5.89 -13.70 19.53
N HIS A 50 -6.69 -12.68 19.22
CA HIS A 50 -8.16 -12.76 19.19
C HIS A 50 -8.73 -13.05 17.79
N HIS A 51 -7.88 -13.22 16.77
CA HIS A 51 -8.29 -13.67 15.43
C HIS A 51 -8.17 -15.19 15.26
N GLY A 52 -8.71 -15.93 16.23
CA GLY A 52 -8.92 -17.39 16.16
C GLY A 52 -10.35 -17.72 15.76
#